data_AF-A0A932GTC3-F1
#
_entry.id   AF-A0A932GTC3-F1
#
_cell.length_a   1.000
_cell.length_b   1.000
_cell.length_c   1.000
_cell.angle_alpha   90.00
_cell.angle_beta   90.00
_cell.angle_gamma   90.00
#
_symmetry.space_group_name_H-M   'P 1'
#
loop_
_entity.id
_entity.type
_entity.pdbx_description
1 polymer ?
#
loop_
_entity_poly.entity_id
_entity_poly.type
_entity_poly.pdbx_seq_one_letter_code
_entity_poly.pdbx_strand_id
1 'polypeptide(L)'
;GYLNDQRKGFVAAIIKEVKHRFPPVPNGYVRAGAAREMPRVLVAGNPAWHPGLLGLAANTLTEQYARPVFLWGGGEAAILKGSCRSDGSVHIVELMRRASASDGFGGAKHAGGIFADFGGHEFSGGFSVTREEVHKLSPALEAAYGAIEKKTPHVARVADTVISLDMVDEGFYRELSRLAPFGEGNPKPLFLFENVLVAEKALFGKTQNHLKLMLRGAGGKRIPAIQFFADKNEKAKNVAAGQTISLTAHVERNVFGNKTEVRLRIVEIQDTNIRIGTNDTNGYE
;
A
#
# COMPACT_ATOMS: atom_id res chain seq x y z
N GLY A 1 -25.08 -1.61 9.95
CA GLY A 1 -25.52 -0.90 11.17
C GLY A 1 -25.31 0.57 10.93
N TYR A 2 -26.37 1.37 11.03
CA TYR A 2 -26.46 2.76 10.55
C TYR A 2 -25.23 3.65 10.81
N LEU A 3 -24.62 3.57 12.00
CA LEU A 3 -23.37 4.29 12.33
C LEU A 3 -22.18 3.92 11.43
N ASN A 4 -22.03 2.65 11.05
CA ASN A 4 -20.92 2.20 10.21
C ASN A 4 -21.06 2.72 8.78
N ASP A 5 -22.29 2.83 8.28
CA ASP A 5 -22.58 3.30 6.92
C ASP A 5 -22.41 4.82 6.82
N GLN A 6 -22.80 5.57 7.86
CA GLN A 6 -22.50 7.00 7.96
C GLN A 6 -20.98 7.27 8.03
N ARG A 7 -20.23 6.53 8.86
CA ARG A 7 -18.76 6.66 8.94
C ARG A 7 -18.09 6.43 7.59
N LYS A 8 -18.53 5.42 6.83
CA LYS A 8 -18.02 5.15 5.47
C LYS A 8 -18.29 6.33 4.52
N GLY A 9 -19.48 6.93 4.59
CA GLY A 9 -19.83 8.10 3.79
C GLY A 9 -18.89 9.29 4.01
N PHE A 10 -18.63 9.62 5.28
CA PHE A 10 -17.71 10.71 5.62
C PHE A 10 -16.26 10.42 5.21
N VAL A 11 -15.77 9.19 5.43
CA VAL A 11 -14.42 8.79 4.99
C VAL A 11 -14.30 8.89 3.47
N ALA A 12 -15.32 8.45 2.72
CA ALA A 12 -15.34 8.58 1.27
C ALA A 12 -15.33 10.04 0.79
N ALA A 13 -16.01 10.94 1.52
CA ALA A 13 -16.01 12.37 1.22
C ALA A 13 -14.61 12.98 1.42
N ILE A 14 -13.92 12.67 2.53
CA ILE A 14 -12.53 13.11 2.78
C ILE A 14 -11.62 12.63 1.65
N ILE A 15 -11.69 11.33 1.31
CA ILE A 15 -10.87 10.75 0.22
C ILE A 15 -11.15 11.46 -1.11
N LYS A 16 -12.41 11.75 -1.43
CA LYS A 16 -12.81 12.44 -2.66
C LYS A 16 -12.23 13.86 -2.71
N GLU A 17 -12.28 14.59 -1.60
CA GLU A 17 -11.75 15.95 -1.50
C GLU A 17 -10.21 15.96 -1.65
N VAL A 18 -9.50 15.03 -1.00
CA VAL A 18 -8.06 14.86 -1.18
C VAL A 18 -7.73 14.51 -2.64
N LYS A 19 -8.48 13.60 -3.26
CA LYS A 19 -8.29 13.25 -4.69
C LYS A 19 -8.53 14.42 -5.64
N HIS A 20 -9.44 15.33 -5.29
CA HIS A 20 -9.66 16.52 -6.09
C HIS A 20 -8.46 17.48 -6.00
N ARG A 21 -7.87 17.61 -4.82
CA ARG A 21 -6.65 18.43 -4.59
C ARG A 21 -5.40 17.80 -5.19
N PHE A 22 -5.30 16.47 -5.16
CA PHE A 22 -4.20 15.68 -5.68
C PHE A 22 -4.74 14.70 -6.73
N PRO A 23 -5.13 15.17 -7.92
CA PRO A 23 -5.70 14.30 -8.94
C PRO A 23 -4.72 13.15 -9.22
N PRO A 24 -5.15 11.89 -9.05
CA PRO A 24 -4.28 10.76 -9.36
C PRO A 24 -3.90 10.87 -10.83
N VAL A 25 -2.61 10.89 -11.12
CA VAL A 25 -2.12 11.04 -12.50
C VAL A 25 -2.58 9.80 -13.28
N PRO A 26 -3.42 9.95 -14.31
CA PRO A 26 -3.75 8.83 -15.16
C PRO A 26 -2.46 8.45 -15.91
N ASN A 27 -1.98 7.23 -15.71
CA ASN A 27 -1.06 6.59 -16.63
C ASN A 27 0.36 7.21 -16.76
N GLY A 28 0.94 7.76 -15.69
CA GLY A 28 2.37 8.14 -15.68
C GLY A 28 2.78 9.29 -16.60
N TYR A 29 1.85 9.89 -17.35
CA TYR A 29 2.14 11.04 -18.20
C TYR A 29 1.87 12.34 -17.44
N VAL A 30 2.94 13.04 -17.12
CA VAL A 30 2.91 14.45 -16.77
C VAL A 30 2.71 15.23 -18.08
N ARG A 31 1.57 15.92 -18.26
CA ARG A 31 1.40 16.86 -19.38
C ARG A 31 2.47 17.96 -19.23
N ALA A 32 3.40 18.02 -20.19
CA ALA A 32 4.28 19.18 -20.35
C ALA A 32 3.40 20.44 -20.52
N GLY A 33 3.45 21.34 -19.54
CA GLY A 33 2.76 22.62 -19.58
C GLY A 33 1.91 23.00 -18.35
N ALA A 34 1.65 22.09 -17.40
CA ALA A 34 0.92 22.42 -16.16
C ALA A 34 1.23 21.50 -14.97
N ALA A 35 2.46 20.99 -14.89
CA ALA A 35 2.85 19.97 -13.94
C ALA A 35 3.24 20.56 -12.58
N ARG A 36 2.31 20.66 -11.64
CA ARG A 36 2.72 20.48 -10.24
C ARG A 36 3.11 19.01 -10.09
N GLU A 37 4.41 18.73 -9.94
CA GLU A 37 4.85 17.39 -9.54
C GLU A 37 4.11 16.95 -8.27
N MET A 38 3.69 15.68 -8.23
CA MET A 38 2.99 15.14 -7.06
C MET A 38 3.95 15.15 -5.85
N PRO A 39 3.59 15.80 -4.73
CA PRO A 39 4.48 15.89 -3.57
C PRO A 39 4.79 14.50 -3.01
N ARG A 40 6.00 14.30 -2.49
CA ARG A 40 6.46 13.01 -1.95
C ARG A 40 5.70 12.67 -0.66
N VAL A 41 5.31 13.67 0.11
CA VAL A 41 4.41 13.52 1.27
C VAL A 41 3.08 14.21 0.98
N LEU A 42 1.97 13.49 1.07
CA LEU A 42 0.65 14.09 0.87
C LEU A 42 0.16 14.72 2.18
N VAL A 43 0.00 16.04 2.18
CA VAL A 43 -0.55 16.77 3.32
C VAL A 43 -1.84 17.45 2.89
N ALA A 44 -2.94 17.13 3.58
CA ALA A 44 -4.22 17.75 3.35
C ALA A 44 -4.96 18.00 4.66
N GLY A 45 -5.81 19.01 4.68
CA GLY A 45 -6.70 19.17 5.81
C GLY A 45 -7.80 20.16 5.51
N ASN A 46 -8.87 19.98 6.28
CA ASN A 46 -10.06 20.79 6.25
C ASN A 46 -10.54 20.87 7.71
N PRO A 47 -10.74 22.07 8.28
CA PRO A 47 -11.26 22.21 9.64
C PRO A 47 -12.55 21.43 9.87
N ALA A 48 -13.41 21.27 8.86
CA ALA A 48 -14.66 20.51 8.97
C ALA A 48 -14.47 18.99 9.12
N TRP A 49 -13.27 18.45 8.87
CA TRP A 49 -13.03 17.03 9.00
C TRP A 49 -12.91 16.60 10.47
N HIS A 50 -13.63 15.54 10.82
CA HIS A 50 -13.61 14.98 12.17
C HIS A 50 -12.32 14.18 12.41
N PRO A 51 -11.51 14.50 13.44
CA PRO A 51 -10.23 13.84 13.71
C PRO A 51 -10.31 12.31 13.77
N GLY A 52 -11.36 11.77 14.39
CA GLY A 52 -11.61 10.32 14.49
C GLY A 52 -11.82 9.56 13.16
N LEU A 53 -11.92 10.26 12.03
CA LEU A 53 -12.06 9.65 10.70
C LEU A 53 -10.79 9.75 9.85
N LEU A 54 -9.84 10.61 10.23
CA LEU A 54 -8.65 10.94 9.46
C LEU A 54 -7.74 9.71 9.26
N GLY A 55 -7.60 8.86 10.29
CA GLY A 55 -6.78 7.64 10.17
C GLY A 55 -7.26 6.66 9.10
N LEU A 56 -8.58 6.49 8.94
CA LEU A 56 -9.17 5.59 7.93
C LEU A 56 -8.97 6.14 6.51
N ALA A 57 -9.17 7.45 6.35
CA ALA A 57 -8.93 8.12 5.08
C ALA A 57 -7.43 8.10 4.71
N ALA A 58 -6.55 8.42 5.66
CA ALA A 58 -5.10 8.42 5.47
C ALA A 58 -4.58 7.03 5.05
N ASN A 59 -5.10 5.95 5.65
CA ASN A 59 -4.73 4.58 5.27
C ASN A 59 -5.09 4.29 3.81
N THR A 60 -6.33 4.58 3.44
CA THR A 60 -6.83 4.38 2.07
C THR A 60 -6.06 5.20 1.03
N LEU A 61 -5.71 6.45 1.38
CA LEU A 61 -4.93 7.32 0.51
C LEU A 61 -3.47 6.85 0.39
N THR A 62 -2.87 6.39 1.47
CA THR A 62 -1.51 5.84 1.47
C THR A 62 -1.40 4.64 0.53
N GLU A 63 -2.35 3.70 0.60
CA GLU A 63 -2.42 2.55 -0.31
C GLU A 63 -2.61 2.96 -1.78
N GLN A 64 -3.37 4.02 -2.04
CA GLN A 64 -3.70 4.43 -3.41
C GLN A 64 -2.61 5.25 -4.09
N TYR A 65 -1.90 6.06 -3.31
CA TYR A 65 -0.86 6.96 -3.81
C TYR A 65 0.56 6.42 -3.62
N ALA A 66 0.72 5.35 -2.81
CA ALA A 66 2.02 4.79 -2.42
C ALA A 66 2.98 5.88 -1.92
N ARG A 67 2.48 6.68 -0.98
CA ARG A 67 3.17 7.84 -0.38
C ARG A 67 2.72 8.00 1.08
N PRO A 68 3.58 8.53 1.96
CA PRO A 68 3.15 8.94 3.29
C PRO A 68 2.05 10.00 3.22
N VAL A 69 1.02 9.85 4.06
CA VAL A 69 -0.14 10.75 4.09
C VAL A 69 -0.32 11.33 5.49
N PHE A 70 -0.51 12.65 5.57
CA PHE A 70 -0.83 13.41 6.77
C PHE A 70 -2.13 14.17 6.54
N LEU A 71 -3.15 13.85 7.35
CA LEU A 71 -4.43 14.55 7.33
C LEU A 71 -4.67 15.29 8.64
N TRP A 72 -5.29 16.47 8.58
CA TRP A 72 -5.67 17.24 9.77
C TRP A 72 -7.10 17.81 9.66
N GLY A 73 -7.70 18.07 10.83
CA GLY A 73 -9.03 18.67 11.00
C GLY A 73 -9.26 19.04 12.47
N GLY A 74 -10.45 19.55 12.84
CA GLY A 74 -10.73 19.86 14.26
C GLY A 74 -11.64 21.05 14.55
N GLY A 75 -12.45 21.50 13.58
CA GLY A 75 -13.37 22.61 13.74
C GLY A 75 -12.65 23.92 14.04
N GLU A 76 -13.23 24.73 14.94
CA GLU A 76 -12.74 26.07 15.33
C GLU A 76 -11.61 26.07 16.37
N ALA A 77 -11.15 24.89 16.80
CA ALA A 77 -10.09 24.79 17.80
C ALA A 77 -8.79 25.46 17.33
N ALA A 78 -8.12 26.16 18.25
CA ALA A 78 -6.80 26.75 18.03
C ALA A 78 -5.75 25.67 17.69
N ILE A 79 -5.94 24.46 18.24
CA ILE A 79 -5.10 23.30 17.98
C ILE A 79 -5.89 22.30 17.14
N LEU A 80 -5.39 22.02 15.93
CA LEU A 80 -5.92 21.02 15.01
C LEU A 80 -5.33 19.65 15.34
N LYS A 81 -6.10 18.59 15.11
CA LYS A 81 -5.68 17.19 15.31
C LYS A 81 -5.50 16.51 13.97
N GLY A 82 -4.46 15.69 13.87
CA GLY A 82 -4.10 15.00 12.65
C GLY A 82 -3.78 13.53 12.85
N SER A 83 -3.88 12.79 11.75
CA SER A 83 -3.51 11.39 11.64
C SER A 83 -2.60 11.20 10.44
N CYS A 84 -1.62 10.32 10.56
CA CYS A 84 -0.68 10.02 9.49
C CYS A 84 -0.43 8.52 9.33
N ARG A 85 0.00 8.16 8.11
CA ARG A 85 0.28 6.79 7.66
C ARG A 85 1.49 6.79 6.73
N SER A 86 2.34 5.77 6.86
CA SER A 86 3.45 5.50 5.93
C SER A 86 3.05 4.46 4.91
N ASP A 87 3.57 4.61 3.71
CA ASP A 87 3.60 3.59 2.66
C ASP A 87 4.73 2.56 2.86
N GLY A 88 5.51 2.70 3.93
CA GLY A 88 6.67 1.87 4.26
C GLY A 88 7.99 2.43 3.74
N SER A 89 7.98 3.56 3.03
CA SER A 89 9.20 4.25 2.59
C SER A 89 9.93 4.99 3.72
N VAL A 90 9.23 5.30 4.81
CA VAL A 90 9.73 6.13 5.90
C VAL A 90 9.09 5.77 7.25
N HIS A 91 9.83 5.93 8.34
CA HIS A 91 9.28 5.86 9.70
C HIS A 91 8.56 7.18 10.04
N ILE A 92 7.26 7.14 10.30
CA ILE A 92 6.42 8.34 10.49
C ILE A 92 6.87 9.23 11.64
N VAL A 93 7.16 8.65 12.80
CA VAL A 93 7.64 9.44 13.96
C VAL A 93 8.99 10.12 13.68
N GLU A 94 9.90 9.46 12.97
CA GLU A 94 11.19 10.05 12.60
C GLU A 94 11.01 11.17 11.57
N LEU A 95 10.10 11.00 10.60
CA LEU A 95 9.75 12.07 9.66
C LEU A 95 9.21 13.31 10.38
N MET A 96 8.29 13.14 11.34
CA MET A 96 7.77 14.25 12.15
C MET A 96 8.85 14.91 13.01
N ARG A 97 9.73 14.10 13.62
CA ARG A 97 10.87 14.59 14.40
C ARG A 97 11.80 15.45 13.56
N ARG A 98 12.14 15.02 12.34
CA ARG A 98 12.99 15.77 11.42
C ARG A 98 12.33 17.04 10.92
N ALA A 99 11.03 16.96 10.57
CA ALA A 99 10.26 18.15 10.18
C ALA A 99 10.16 19.20 11.29
N SER A 100 10.28 18.78 12.56
CA SER A 100 10.33 19.67 13.74
C SER A 100 11.73 20.14 14.12
N ALA A 101 12.77 19.63 13.48
CA ALA A 101 14.16 20.04 13.70
C ALA A 101 14.64 21.04 12.62
N SER A 102 13.97 21.05 11.46
CA SER A 102 14.33 21.87 10.29
C SER A 102 13.97 23.36 10.40
N ASP A 103 13.19 23.73 11.41
CA ASP A 103 12.65 25.06 11.70
C ASP A 103 13.54 25.88 12.65
N GLY A 104 14.76 25.42 12.94
CA GLY A 104 15.76 26.17 13.71
C GLY A 104 15.48 26.25 15.21
N PHE A 105 14.40 25.62 15.68
CA PHE A 105 14.10 25.44 17.09
C PHE A 105 14.51 24.03 17.52
N GLY A 106 15.36 23.95 18.55
CA GLY A 106 16.13 22.77 18.93
C GLY A 106 15.33 21.48 19.13
N GLY A 107 15.97 20.37 18.78
CA GLY A 107 15.39 19.05 18.84
C GLY A 107 15.12 18.49 20.24
N ALA A 108 14.60 17.26 20.18
CA ALA A 108 14.41 16.30 21.26
C ALA A 108 13.19 16.49 22.18
N LYS A 109 12.16 15.73 21.78
CA LYS A 109 11.24 14.92 22.59
C LYS A 109 9.85 15.43 22.93
N HIS A 110 9.54 16.72 23.05
CA HIS A 110 8.13 17.14 23.19
C HIS A 110 7.98 18.57 22.67
N ALA A 111 6.99 18.81 21.81
CA ALA A 111 6.39 20.11 21.48
C ALA A 111 7.34 21.33 21.41
N GLY A 112 7.70 21.76 20.19
CA GLY A 112 8.57 22.93 20.07
C GLY A 112 8.91 23.40 18.67
N GLY A 113 8.17 22.96 17.65
CA GLY A 113 8.36 23.37 16.27
C GLY A 113 7.02 23.38 15.55
N ILE A 114 7.00 22.91 14.31
CA ILE A 114 5.79 22.84 13.49
C ILE A 114 4.63 22.02 14.09
N PHE A 115 4.92 21.04 14.94
CA PHE A 115 3.92 20.27 15.66
C PHE A 115 3.79 20.76 17.11
N ALA A 116 2.54 20.94 17.55
CA ALA A 116 2.20 21.13 18.95
C ALA A 116 2.38 19.83 19.76
N ASP A 117 2.12 18.68 19.14
CA ASP A 117 2.42 17.36 19.71
C ASP A 117 2.47 16.31 18.60
N PHE A 118 3.21 15.21 18.78
CA PHE A 118 3.17 14.07 17.87
C PHE A 118 3.63 12.76 18.51
N GLY A 119 3.12 11.64 17.99
CA GLY A 119 3.51 10.31 18.44
C GLY A 119 3.02 9.22 17.49
N GLY A 120 3.37 7.97 17.80
CA GLY A 120 2.98 6.81 17.01
C GLY A 120 4.09 5.77 16.88
N HIS A 121 4.04 5.04 15.77
CA HIS A 121 4.94 3.95 15.40
C HIS A 121 5.47 4.14 13.97
N GLU A 122 6.20 3.15 13.44
CA GLU A 122 6.82 3.22 12.12
C GLU A 122 5.82 3.56 11.00
N PHE A 123 4.65 2.90 10.98
CA PHE A 123 3.67 3.02 9.89
C PHE A 123 2.50 3.97 10.18
N SER A 124 2.32 4.43 11.41
CA SER A 124 1.16 5.22 11.79
C SER A 124 1.48 6.19 12.91
N GLY A 125 0.81 7.34 12.91
CA GLY A 125 0.96 8.31 13.98
C GLY A 125 -0.20 9.28 14.08
N GLY A 126 -0.19 10.03 15.17
CA GLY A 126 -1.06 11.15 15.43
C GLY A 126 -0.23 12.39 15.69
N PHE A 127 -0.76 13.56 15.35
CA PHE A 127 -0.13 14.83 15.63
C PHE A 127 -1.16 15.90 15.96
N SER A 128 -0.70 16.99 16.56
CA SER A 128 -1.43 18.24 16.59
C SER A 128 -0.58 19.39 16.09
N VAL A 129 -1.23 20.39 15.51
CA VAL A 129 -0.62 21.57 14.92
C VAL A 129 -1.51 22.76 15.19
N THR A 130 -0.92 23.93 15.43
CA THR A 130 -1.71 25.14 15.61
C THR A 130 -2.24 25.65 14.27
N ARG A 131 -3.31 26.44 14.30
CA ARG A 131 -3.84 27.07 13.07
C ARG A 131 -2.83 27.97 12.39
N GLU A 132 -1.96 28.59 13.17
CA GLU A 132 -0.92 29.48 12.70
C GLU A 132 0.17 28.69 11.98
N GLU A 133 0.54 27.50 12.44
CA GLU A 133 1.65 26.72 11.89
C GLU A 133 1.24 25.72 10.79
N VAL A 134 -0.05 25.41 10.66
CA VAL A 134 -0.55 24.35 9.75
C VAL A 134 -0.18 24.57 8.28
N HIS A 135 0.00 25.82 7.85
CA HIS A 135 0.39 26.14 6.48
C HIS A 135 1.84 25.73 6.16
N LYS A 136 2.70 25.64 7.17
CA LYS A 136 4.10 25.19 7.03
C LYS A 136 4.21 23.67 6.94
N LEU A 137 3.16 22.94 7.29
CA LEU A 137 3.22 21.48 7.51
C LEU A 137 3.65 20.72 6.25
N SER A 138 3.07 21.10 5.11
CA SER A 138 3.40 20.48 3.82
C SER A 138 4.85 20.69 3.40
N PRO A 139 5.39 21.93 3.33
CA PRO A 139 6.77 22.13 2.93
C PRO A 139 7.79 21.53 3.91
N ALA A 140 7.53 21.57 5.22
CA ALA A 140 8.45 21.01 6.21
C ALA A 140 8.54 19.47 6.10
N LEU A 141 7.40 18.77 5.97
CA LEU A 141 7.39 17.33 5.77
C LEU A 141 8.03 16.92 4.44
N GLU A 142 7.80 17.70 3.38
CA GLU A 142 8.41 17.46 2.06
C GLU A 142 9.94 17.62 2.10
N ALA A 143 10.44 18.63 2.79
CA ALA A 143 11.87 18.87 2.99
C ALA A 143 12.49 17.76 3.87
N ALA A 144 11.86 17.43 4.99
CA ALA A 144 12.31 16.36 5.89
C ALA A 144 12.36 15.01 5.17
N TYR A 145 11.37 14.69 4.34
CA TYR A 145 11.37 13.49 3.52
C TYR A 145 12.53 13.45 2.52
N GLY A 146 12.90 14.59 1.93
CA GLY A 146 14.04 14.70 1.02
C GLY A 146 15.40 14.46 1.69
N ALA A 147 15.52 14.75 2.98
CA ALA A 147 16.74 14.61 3.77
C ALA A 147 16.88 13.23 4.46
N ILE A 148 15.90 12.34 4.31
CA ILE A 148 15.96 10.98 4.85
C ILE A 148 16.66 10.08 3.82
N GLU A 149 17.73 9.39 4.25
CA GLU A 149 18.23 8.22 3.53
C GLU A 149 17.09 7.23 3.43
N LYS A 150 16.59 7.08 2.20
CA LYS A 150 15.43 6.24 1.94
C LYS A 150 15.84 4.81 2.23
N LYS A 151 15.07 4.11 3.07
CA LYS A 151 14.93 2.66 2.87
C LYS A 151 14.30 2.54 1.49
N THR A 152 15.04 2.07 0.49
CA THR A 152 14.43 1.68 -0.78
C THR A 152 13.29 0.74 -0.41
N PRO A 153 12.01 1.05 -0.66
CA PRO A 153 10.94 0.13 -0.35
C PRO A 153 10.91 -0.94 -1.44
N HIS A 154 12.03 -1.64 -1.62
CA HIS A 154 11.97 -3.05 -1.89
C HIS A 154 11.60 -3.69 -0.55
N VAL A 155 10.33 -3.62 -0.18
CA VAL A 155 9.75 -4.82 0.43
C VAL A 155 9.78 -5.83 -0.69
N ALA A 156 10.95 -6.45 -0.92
CA ALA A 156 10.98 -7.74 -1.56
C ALA A 156 10.06 -8.57 -0.67
N ARG A 157 8.82 -8.76 -1.12
CA ARG A 157 7.93 -9.69 -0.44
C ARG A 157 8.53 -11.05 -0.74
N VAL A 158 9.45 -11.45 0.14
CA VAL A 158 10.10 -12.74 0.09
C VAL A 158 8.98 -13.76 0.22
N ALA A 159 8.89 -14.66 -0.74
CA ALA A 159 7.93 -15.75 -0.63
C ALA A 159 8.28 -16.60 0.60
N ASP A 160 7.27 -17.01 1.35
CA ASP A 160 7.45 -17.89 2.51
C ASP A 160 7.99 -19.26 2.06
N THR A 161 7.58 -19.72 0.87
CA THR A 161 8.07 -20.95 0.27
C THR A 161 7.80 -21.01 -1.23
N VAL A 162 8.51 -21.90 -1.91
CA VAL A 162 8.30 -22.25 -3.32
C VAL A 162 7.35 -23.44 -3.38
N ILE A 163 6.29 -23.35 -4.19
CA ILE A 163 5.40 -24.48 -4.44
C ILE A 163 5.13 -24.66 -5.94
N SER A 164 4.98 -25.91 -6.35
CA SER A 164 4.47 -26.21 -7.68
C SER A 164 3.00 -25.78 -7.81
N LEU A 165 2.67 -25.18 -8.96
CA LEU A 165 1.28 -24.86 -9.31
C LEU A 165 0.38 -26.11 -9.28
N ASP A 166 0.96 -27.28 -9.58
CA ASP A 166 0.24 -28.55 -9.61
C ASP A 166 -0.23 -29.00 -8.21
N MET A 167 0.36 -28.49 -7.12
CA MET A 167 -0.09 -28.74 -5.75
C MET A 167 -1.30 -27.90 -5.34
N VAL A 168 -1.62 -26.83 -6.07
CA VAL A 168 -2.69 -25.90 -5.68
C VAL A 168 -4.05 -26.49 -6.01
N ASP A 169 -4.77 -26.98 -5.00
CA ASP A 169 -6.18 -27.40 -5.11
C ASP A 169 -6.96 -27.11 -3.83
N GLU A 170 -8.20 -27.61 -3.80
CA GLU A 170 -9.09 -27.49 -2.68
C GLU A 170 -8.55 -28.16 -1.40
N GLY A 171 -7.80 -29.26 -1.52
CA GLY A 171 -7.14 -29.90 -0.39
C GLY A 171 -6.04 -29.03 0.20
N PHE A 172 -5.16 -28.51 -0.67
CA PHE A 172 -4.13 -27.56 -0.28
C PHE A 172 -4.72 -26.32 0.41
N TYR A 173 -5.77 -25.73 -0.16
CA TYR A 173 -6.41 -24.57 0.44
C TYR A 173 -7.06 -24.88 1.80
N ARG A 174 -7.63 -26.08 1.99
CA ARG A 174 -8.17 -26.48 3.30
C ARG A 174 -7.09 -26.52 4.37
N GLU A 175 -5.93 -27.11 4.08
CA GLU A 175 -4.80 -27.10 5.02
C GLU A 175 -4.31 -25.68 5.29
N LEU A 176 -4.15 -24.87 4.24
CA LEU A 176 -3.77 -23.46 4.37
C LEU A 176 -4.73 -22.67 5.27
N SER A 177 -6.03 -22.93 5.16
CA SER A 177 -7.06 -22.25 5.94
C SER A 177 -6.97 -22.52 7.44
N ARG A 178 -6.29 -23.60 7.86
CA ARG A 178 -6.07 -23.91 9.27
C ARG A 178 -5.06 -22.97 9.94
N LEU A 179 -4.28 -22.22 9.16
CA LEU A 179 -3.35 -21.20 9.64
C LEU A 179 -4.04 -19.85 9.95
N ALA A 180 -5.34 -19.72 9.64
CA ALA A 180 -6.11 -18.54 9.99
C ALA A 180 -6.30 -18.45 11.52
N PRO A 181 -6.52 -17.24 12.08
CA PRO A 181 -6.85 -15.97 11.40
C PRO A 181 -5.62 -15.25 10.84
N PHE A 182 -5.75 -14.74 9.62
CA PHE A 182 -4.72 -13.90 8.99
C PHE A 182 -4.92 -12.42 9.34
N GLY A 183 -3.83 -11.69 9.54
CA GLY A 183 -3.81 -10.28 9.92
C GLY A 183 -2.39 -9.73 10.03
N GLU A 184 -2.22 -8.59 10.71
CA GLU A 184 -0.93 -7.89 10.84
C GLU A 184 0.16 -8.74 11.51
N GLY A 185 -0.21 -9.56 12.50
CA GLY A 185 0.71 -10.50 13.17
C GLY A 185 0.77 -11.90 12.57
N ASN A 186 -0.03 -12.19 11.55
CA ASN A 186 -0.07 -13.48 10.86
C ASN A 186 -0.47 -13.24 9.39
N PRO A 187 0.43 -12.71 8.55
CA PRO A 187 0.10 -12.41 7.17
C PRO A 187 -0.33 -13.68 6.43
N LYS A 188 -1.15 -13.51 5.38
CA LYS A 188 -1.47 -14.64 4.50
C LYS A 188 -0.18 -15.18 3.88
N PRO A 189 0.03 -16.51 3.84
CA PRO A 189 1.20 -17.09 3.21
C PRO A 189 1.32 -16.64 1.74
N LEU A 190 2.53 -16.25 1.37
CA LEU A 190 2.93 -15.81 0.05
C LEU A 190 3.81 -16.89 -0.57
N PHE A 191 3.39 -17.37 -1.73
CA PHE A 191 4.06 -18.47 -2.42
C PHE A 191 4.77 -17.97 -3.67
N LEU A 192 5.97 -18.50 -3.94
CA LEU A 192 6.64 -18.36 -5.22
C LEU A 192 6.26 -19.55 -6.12
N PHE A 193 5.76 -19.24 -7.31
CA PHE A 193 5.52 -20.20 -8.38
C PHE A 193 6.52 -19.92 -9.50
N GLU A 194 7.40 -20.87 -9.76
CA GLU A 194 8.45 -20.72 -10.76
C GLU A 194 8.07 -21.40 -12.07
N ASN A 195 8.51 -20.83 -13.18
CA ASN A 195 8.43 -21.43 -14.51
C ASN A 195 7.01 -21.90 -14.90
N VAL A 196 5.99 -21.10 -14.58
CA VAL A 196 4.60 -21.39 -14.94
C VAL A 196 4.26 -20.79 -16.30
N LEU A 197 3.56 -21.55 -17.13
CA LEU A 197 3.16 -21.10 -18.46
C LEU A 197 1.88 -20.26 -18.36
N VAL A 198 1.89 -19.07 -18.96
CA VAL A 198 0.68 -18.27 -19.16
C VAL A 198 -0.09 -18.85 -20.35
N ALA A 199 -1.12 -19.63 -20.08
CA ALA A 199 -1.91 -20.28 -21.11
C ALA A 199 -2.93 -19.32 -21.75
N GLU A 200 -3.53 -18.43 -20.95
CA GLU A 200 -4.48 -17.41 -21.42
C GLU A 200 -4.29 -16.11 -20.65
N LYS A 201 -4.57 -14.98 -21.31
CA LYS A 201 -4.58 -13.63 -20.73
C LYS A 201 -5.90 -12.95 -21.08
N ALA A 202 -6.52 -12.34 -20.08
CA ALA A 202 -7.69 -11.49 -20.26
C ALA A 202 -7.62 -10.28 -19.33
N LEU A 203 -8.24 -9.19 -19.77
CA LEU A 203 -8.56 -8.06 -18.90
C LEU A 203 -10.03 -8.13 -18.50
N PHE A 204 -10.36 -7.64 -17.31
CA PHE A 204 -11.73 -7.61 -16.81
C PHE A 204 -12.02 -6.37 -15.96
N GLY A 205 -13.29 -6.21 -15.60
CA GLY A 205 -13.81 -5.01 -14.93
C GLY A 205 -14.34 -3.97 -15.91
N LYS A 206 -15.13 -3.01 -15.39
CA LYS A 206 -15.78 -1.97 -16.21
C LYS A 206 -14.79 -1.14 -17.02
N THR A 207 -13.61 -0.91 -16.45
CA THR A 207 -12.53 -0.12 -17.03
C THR A 207 -11.39 -0.98 -17.59
N GLN A 208 -11.57 -2.31 -17.69
CA GLN A 208 -10.56 -3.24 -18.20
C GLN A 208 -9.18 -3.11 -17.53
N ASN A 209 -9.17 -2.81 -16.23
CA ASN A 209 -7.97 -2.52 -15.45
C ASN A 209 -7.59 -3.65 -14.48
N HIS A 210 -8.16 -4.83 -14.64
CA HIS A 210 -7.83 -6.01 -13.84
C HIS A 210 -7.33 -7.11 -14.76
N LEU A 211 -6.25 -7.78 -14.36
CA LEU A 211 -5.64 -8.86 -15.11
C LEU A 211 -6.18 -10.19 -14.60
N LYS A 212 -6.59 -11.05 -15.54
CA LYS A 212 -6.84 -12.48 -15.30
C LYS A 212 -5.89 -13.28 -16.19
N LEU A 213 -5.14 -14.18 -15.59
CA LEU A 213 -4.32 -15.17 -16.27
C LEU A 213 -4.89 -16.56 -16.03
N MET A 214 -4.77 -17.43 -17.02
CA MET A 214 -4.85 -18.87 -16.81
C MET A 214 -3.42 -19.41 -16.81
N LEU A 215 -2.94 -19.86 -15.66
CA LEU A 215 -1.59 -20.40 -15.52
C LEU A 215 -1.63 -21.92 -15.67
N ARG A 216 -0.61 -22.50 -16.29
CA ARG A 216 -0.45 -23.94 -16.44
C ARG A 216 0.87 -24.40 -15.81
N GLY A 217 0.76 -25.36 -14.90
CA GLY A 217 1.89 -26.03 -14.25
C GLY A 217 2.57 -27.04 -15.16
N ALA A 218 3.70 -27.58 -14.74
CA ALA A 218 4.44 -28.60 -15.49
C ALA A 218 3.62 -29.90 -15.65
N GLY A 219 2.82 -30.26 -14.65
CA GLY A 219 1.88 -31.38 -14.68
C GLY A 219 0.61 -31.11 -15.51
N GLY A 220 0.49 -29.94 -16.15
CA GLY A 220 -0.64 -29.58 -16.99
C GLY A 220 -1.84 -29.02 -16.24
N LYS A 221 -1.82 -28.95 -14.89
CA LYS A 221 -2.89 -28.36 -14.09
C LYS A 221 -3.04 -26.88 -14.45
N ARG A 222 -4.29 -26.44 -14.64
CA ARG A 222 -4.62 -25.05 -14.96
C ARG A 222 -5.24 -24.37 -13.74
N ILE A 223 -4.66 -23.25 -13.32
CA ILE A 223 -5.15 -22.46 -12.17
C ILE A 223 -5.35 -21.01 -12.60
N PRO A 224 -6.53 -20.42 -12.36
CA PRO A 224 -6.77 -19.02 -12.63
C PRO A 224 -5.99 -18.16 -11.64
N ALA A 225 -5.43 -17.06 -12.12
CA ALA A 225 -4.72 -16.07 -11.33
C ALA A 225 -5.24 -14.67 -11.65
N ILE A 226 -5.35 -13.81 -10.64
CA ILE A 226 -5.88 -12.45 -10.82
C ILE A 226 -4.98 -11.40 -10.17
N GLN A 227 -4.94 -10.23 -10.80
CA GLN A 227 -4.35 -9.01 -10.24
C GLN A 227 -5.31 -7.84 -10.46
N PHE A 228 -5.71 -7.16 -9.39
CA PHE A 228 -6.50 -5.94 -9.49
C PHE A 228 -5.59 -4.73 -9.76
N PHE A 229 -6.11 -3.73 -10.46
CA PHE A 229 -5.39 -2.51 -10.84
C PHE A 229 -4.07 -2.79 -11.57
N ALA A 230 -4.07 -3.79 -12.44
CA ALA A 230 -2.91 -4.22 -13.22
C ALA A 230 -2.45 -3.18 -14.25
N ASP A 231 -3.32 -2.21 -14.59
CA ASP A 231 -3.00 -1.05 -15.41
C ASP A 231 -1.91 -0.14 -14.80
N LYS A 232 -1.60 -0.31 -13.52
CA LYS A 232 -0.51 0.39 -12.84
C LYS A 232 0.79 -0.41 -12.78
N ASN A 233 0.81 -1.65 -13.27
CA ASN A 233 1.96 -2.55 -13.21
C ASN A 233 2.43 -2.87 -14.65
N GLU A 234 3.59 -2.34 -15.03
CA GLU A 234 4.14 -2.53 -16.39
C GLU A 234 4.40 -4.01 -16.72
N LYS A 235 4.91 -4.80 -15.77
CA LYS A 235 5.11 -6.24 -15.97
C LYS A 235 3.80 -6.98 -16.23
N ALA A 236 2.74 -6.61 -15.49
CA ALA A 236 1.41 -7.17 -15.68
C ALA A 236 0.80 -6.80 -17.04
N LYS A 237 1.11 -5.62 -17.58
CA LYS A 237 0.72 -5.24 -18.95
C LYS A 237 1.45 -6.08 -20.00
N ASN A 238 2.74 -6.31 -19.79
CA ASN A 238 3.61 -6.91 -20.80
C ASN A 238 3.55 -8.43 -20.84
N VAL A 239 3.01 -9.09 -19.80
CA VAL A 239 2.84 -10.54 -19.81
C VAL A 239 2.00 -10.99 -21.01
N ALA A 240 2.41 -12.05 -21.71
CA ALA A 240 1.71 -12.56 -22.89
C ALA A 240 1.33 -14.04 -22.73
N ALA A 241 0.28 -14.46 -23.44
CA ALA A 241 -0.02 -15.89 -23.57
C ALA A 241 1.13 -16.60 -24.30
N GLY A 242 1.50 -17.79 -23.85
CA GLY A 242 2.68 -18.53 -24.32
C GLY A 242 3.97 -18.20 -23.57
N GLN A 243 3.99 -17.14 -22.76
CA GLN A 243 5.16 -16.79 -21.96
C GLN A 243 5.27 -17.68 -20.71
N THR A 244 6.50 -18.05 -20.34
CA THR A 244 6.80 -18.67 -19.05
C THR A 244 7.26 -17.60 -18.08
N ILE A 245 6.65 -17.56 -16.90
CA ILE A 245 6.92 -16.54 -15.87
C ILE A 245 7.16 -17.19 -14.51
N SER A 246 7.80 -16.46 -13.62
CA SER A 246 7.74 -16.71 -12.18
C SER A 246 6.84 -15.66 -11.53
N LEU A 247 6.16 -15.98 -10.44
CA LEU A 247 5.30 -15.01 -9.75
C LEU A 247 5.12 -15.33 -8.28
N THR A 248 4.90 -14.29 -7.48
CA THR A 248 4.47 -14.44 -6.09
C THR A 248 2.96 -14.23 -5.98
N ALA A 249 2.28 -15.11 -5.27
CA ALA A 249 0.84 -15.03 -5.09
C ALA A 249 0.34 -15.67 -3.79
N HIS A 250 -0.81 -15.18 -3.32
CA HIS A 250 -1.58 -15.86 -2.28
C HIS A 250 -2.55 -16.85 -2.93
N VAL A 251 -2.78 -18.00 -2.29
CA VAL A 251 -3.87 -18.91 -2.67
C VAL A 251 -5.16 -18.44 -2.00
N GLU A 252 -6.21 -18.21 -2.80
CA GLU A 252 -7.52 -17.78 -2.33
C GLU A 252 -8.62 -18.69 -2.87
N ARG A 253 -9.69 -18.89 -2.10
CA ARG A 253 -10.92 -19.51 -2.60
C ARG A 253 -11.91 -18.41 -3.00
N ASN A 254 -12.34 -18.44 -4.25
CA ASN A 254 -13.44 -17.61 -4.73
C ASN A 254 -14.75 -18.40 -4.62
N VAL A 255 -15.77 -17.78 -4.03
CA VAL A 255 -17.13 -18.33 -3.99
C VAL A 255 -18.02 -17.40 -4.81
N PHE A 256 -18.49 -17.88 -5.96
CA PHE A 256 -19.41 -17.12 -6.81
C PHE A 256 -20.57 -18.03 -7.22
N GLY A 257 -21.77 -17.73 -6.69
CA GLY A 257 -22.91 -18.65 -6.75
C GLY A 257 -22.61 -19.96 -6.02
N ASN A 258 -23.01 -21.10 -6.60
CA ASN A 258 -22.75 -22.45 -6.06
C ASN A 258 -21.40 -23.04 -6.52
N LYS A 259 -20.53 -22.25 -7.16
CA LYS A 259 -19.20 -22.72 -7.60
C LYS A 259 -18.12 -22.16 -6.71
N THR A 260 -17.30 -23.05 -6.16
CA THR A 260 -16.05 -22.74 -5.47
C THR A 260 -14.89 -22.96 -6.42
N GLU A 261 -13.99 -21.98 -6.51
CA GLU A 261 -12.81 -22.06 -7.35
C GLU A 261 -11.58 -21.61 -6.55
N VAL A 262 -10.58 -22.48 -6.44
CA VAL A 262 -9.27 -22.08 -5.93
C VAL A 262 -8.54 -21.30 -7.02
N ARG A 263 -8.03 -20.13 -6.67
CA ARG A 263 -7.33 -19.23 -7.57
C ARG A 263 -6.13 -18.58 -6.89
N LEU A 264 -5.26 -18.00 -7.68
CA LEU A 264 -4.15 -17.20 -7.20
C LEU A 264 -4.47 -15.70 -7.20
N ARG A 265 -4.09 -15.01 -6.14
CA ARG A 265 -4.07 -13.54 -6.05
C ARG A 265 -2.63 -13.08 -6.25
N ILE A 266 -2.33 -12.59 -7.44
CA ILE A 266 -0.99 -12.18 -7.86
C ILE A 266 -0.57 -10.96 -7.06
N VAL A 267 0.63 -11.05 -6.47
CA VAL A 267 1.31 -9.95 -5.81
C VAL A 267 2.30 -9.33 -6.79
N GLU A 268 3.19 -10.14 -7.36
CA GLU A 268 4.19 -9.70 -8.33
C GLU A 268 4.45 -10.76 -9.41
N ILE A 269 4.69 -10.31 -10.65
CA ILE A 269 5.20 -11.13 -11.75
C ILE A 269 6.70 -10.84 -11.89
N GLN A 270 7.49 -11.90 -12.04
CA GLN A 270 8.93 -11.88 -12.16
C GLN A 270 9.34 -12.50 -13.50
N ASP A 271 10.28 -11.85 -14.19
CA ASP A 271 10.98 -12.48 -15.30
C ASP A 271 11.90 -13.58 -14.74
N THR A 272 12.22 -14.57 -15.56
CA THR A 272 12.75 -15.90 -15.18
C THR A 272 14.11 -15.93 -14.46
N ASN A 273 14.62 -14.81 -13.97
CA ASN A 273 15.85 -14.71 -13.20
C ASN A 273 15.60 -13.95 -11.88
N ILE A 274 15.68 -14.63 -10.72
CA ILE A 274 16.47 -14.22 -9.53
C ILE A 274 16.26 -15.16 -8.31
N ARG A 275 17.32 -15.17 -7.50
CA ARG A 275 17.72 -16.00 -6.35
C ARG A 275 16.79 -15.97 -5.13
N ILE A 276 16.68 -17.13 -4.49
CA ILE A 276 16.09 -17.35 -3.16
C ILE A 276 17.01 -16.72 -2.10
N GLY A 277 16.44 -15.98 -1.15
CA GLY A 277 17.19 -15.52 0.02
C GLY A 277 17.49 -16.71 0.94
N THR A 278 18.76 -17.10 1.05
CA THR A 278 19.22 -17.95 2.14
C THR A 278 19.26 -17.09 3.40
N ASN A 279 18.54 -17.50 4.45
CA ASN A 279 18.78 -16.95 5.78
C ASN A 279 20.23 -17.27 6.15
N ASP A 280 21.06 -16.24 6.25
CA ASP A 280 22.34 -16.31 6.94
C ASP A 280 22.06 -16.51 8.43
N THR A 281 21.91 -17.76 8.84
CA THR A 281 22.25 -18.16 10.20
C THR A 281 23.77 -18.30 10.26
N ASN A 282 24.48 -17.26 10.69
CA ASN A 282 25.83 -17.38 11.25
C ASN A 282 26.20 -16.11 12.03
N GLY A 283 26.60 -16.29 13.30
CA GLY A 283 27.43 -15.33 14.02
C GLY A 283 26.89 -14.76 15.33
N TYR A 284 26.53 -15.62 16.29
CA TYR A 284 26.81 -15.31 17.70
C TYR A 284 27.93 -16.25 18.14
N GLU A 285 29.17 -15.75 18.07
CA GLU A 285 30.20 -16.04 19.07
C GLU A 285 30.35 -14.80 19.95
#